data_AF-A0A182M482-F1
#
_entry.id   AF-A0A182M482-F1
#
_cell.length_a   1.000
_cell.length_b   1.000
_cell.length_c   1.000
_cell.angle_alpha   90.00
_cell.angle_beta   90.00
_cell.angle_gamma   90.00
#
_symmetry.space_group_name_H-M   'P 1'
#
loop_
_entity.id
_entity.type
_entity.pdbx_description
1 polymer ?
#
loop_
_entity_poly.entity_id
_entity_poly.type
_entity_poly.pdbx_seq_one_letter_code
_entity_poly.pdbx_strand_id
1 'polypeptide(L)'
;MKQFSSSISSSSSSTLPYTGLGSGKSTSKQSSSSTIIDTGMYLRDWRKALRSPPSYRIGNRTIRLQVHFTWVLATLCAFLLLVLYISSSPSALISDPPPSSSSFLRNTAIVYNHTYPLTSPIISSGIYSFRIGIIADLDTSSALKKNQWGSYYLKGYLSFIPSKRSLTVSWDDGEPKAVQSGFSLKGRGMELSELVVFNGKLLTFDDRTGLVYEIEGDKVLPWVLLMDGDGRTTKGFKSEWATVKDQVLYVGSMGKEWTTSAGDFETNDPMYVKAVTVHGEVYHLNWINNYKAIRKSIGIEWPGYMIHESGAWSDVHRRWFFLPRRCSRERYNETRDEHMGCNFLISSDETFQNIRAIELKRNDVPSTHGYSSFKFLPTSNDEIIVALSTEELNGKTSSFISAFTIEGEQLMVETRIHTEYKYEGLEFI
;
A
#
# COMPACT_ATOMS: atom_id res chain seq x y z
N MET A 1 45.24 44.52 0.39
CA MET A 1 46.30 45.28 1.11
C MET A 1 46.21 44.88 2.58
N LYS A 2 47.19 44.34 3.29
CA LYS A 2 48.64 44.18 3.13
C LYS A 2 49.07 42.76 3.51
N GLN A 3 50.13 42.29 2.86
CA GLN A 3 50.90 41.06 3.11
C GLN A 3 51.86 41.19 4.31
N PHE A 4 52.35 40.06 4.85
CA PHE A 4 53.76 39.59 4.91
C PHE A 4 53.77 38.28 5.76
N SER A 5 53.81 37.08 5.14
CA SER A 5 54.97 36.22 4.77
C SER A 5 55.55 35.35 5.91
N SER A 6 55.39 34.02 5.79
CA SER A 6 56.46 32.98 5.60
C SER A 6 57.06 32.44 6.92
N SER A 7 57.33 31.15 7.15
CA SER A 7 57.58 30.00 6.27
C SER A 7 57.72 28.68 7.10
N ILE A 8 57.28 27.57 6.50
CA ILE A 8 57.92 26.22 6.41
C ILE A 8 58.15 25.39 7.70
N SER A 9 57.51 24.21 7.78
CA SER A 9 58.15 22.89 7.63
C SER A 9 57.16 21.73 7.87
N SER A 10 57.31 20.69 7.08
CA SER A 10 56.43 19.54 6.92
C SER A 10 56.95 18.27 7.60
N SER A 11 56.01 17.35 7.84
CA SER A 11 56.15 15.89 7.95
C SER A 11 56.91 15.28 9.15
N SER A 12 56.20 14.46 9.92
CA SER A 12 56.77 13.30 10.61
C SER A 12 55.86 12.08 10.40
N SER A 13 56.45 11.04 9.82
CA SER A 13 55.85 9.76 9.47
C SER A 13 56.33 8.65 10.40
N SER A 14 55.47 7.64 10.50
CA SER A 14 55.56 6.37 11.21
C SER A 14 56.86 5.59 11.03
N THR A 15 57.32 4.96 12.12
CA THR A 15 58.52 4.10 12.15
C THR A 15 58.22 2.75 12.82
N LEU A 16 58.44 1.66 12.08
CA LEU A 16 58.75 0.27 12.47
C LEU A 16 59.25 -0.44 11.19
N PRO A 17 59.97 -1.57 11.22
CA PRO A 17 60.93 -2.09 12.21
C PRO A 17 62.28 -2.48 11.54
N TYR A 18 63.34 -2.62 12.35
CA TYR A 18 64.66 -3.11 11.90
C TYR A 18 64.80 -4.62 12.17
N THR A 19 65.25 -5.34 11.14
CA THR A 19 65.70 -6.73 11.15
C THR A 19 67.16 -6.83 11.58
N GLY A 20 67.54 -7.94 12.22
CA GLY A 20 68.94 -8.25 12.56
C GLY A 20 69.17 -9.76 12.64
N LEU A 21 69.79 -10.32 11.61
CA LEU A 21 70.30 -11.69 11.53
C LEU A 21 71.72 -11.77 12.13
N GLY A 22 71.99 -12.91 12.80
CA GLY A 22 73.21 -13.69 12.56
C GLY A 22 74.48 -13.40 13.35
N SER A 23 74.87 -14.34 14.20
CA SER A 23 76.28 -14.65 14.50
C SER A 23 76.38 -16.03 15.17
N GLY A 24 76.89 -17.03 14.44
CA GLY A 24 77.34 -18.31 14.99
C GLY A 24 78.86 -18.37 15.12
N LYS A 25 79.35 -19.21 16.03
CA LYS A 25 80.71 -19.80 15.99
C LYS A 25 80.80 -21.07 16.85
N SER A 26 81.18 -22.17 16.18
CA SER A 26 82.07 -23.31 16.54
C SER A 26 81.97 -23.96 17.95
N THR A 27 81.90 -25.29 18.13
CA THR A 27 82.97 -26.27 17.82
C THR A 27 82.57 -27.74 18.12
N SER A 28 82.98 -28.64 17.23
CA SER A 28 83.54 -30.01 17.39
C SER A 28 82.96 -31.14 18.29
N LYS A 29 82.80 -32.30 17.62
CA LYS A 29 83.31 -33.67 17.93
C LYS A 29 82.37 -34.76 18.50
N GLN A 30 82.45 -35.88 17.78
CA GLN A 30 81.87 -37.23 17.96
C GLN A 30 82.18 -37.90 19.30
N SER A 31 81.29 -38.81 19.76
CA SER A 31 81.62 -40.24 19.90
C SER A 31 80.34 -41.10 20.12
N SER A 32 80.45 -42.35 19.68
CA SER A 32 79.46 -43.42 19.53
C SER A 32 79.49 -44.45 20.67
N SER A 33 78.38 -45.15 21.00
CA SER A 33 78.30 -46.63 21.17
C SER A 33 76.96 -47.18 21.75
N SER A 34 76.32 -48.08 20.99
CA SER A 34 75.62 -49.37 21.29
C SER A 34 74.68 -49.66 22.50
N THR A 35 73.39 -49.86 22.17
CA THR A 35 72.43 -50.99 22.36
C THR A 35 72.56 -52.10 23.45
N ILE A 36 71.50 -52.37 24.25
CA ILE A 36 70.60 -53.59 24.27
C ILE A 36 69.76 -53.71 25.59
N ILE A 37 68.42 -53.58 25.44
CA ILE A 37 67.22 -54.24 26.02
C ILE A 37 67.15 -54.66 27.52
N ASP A 38 66.17 -54.10 28.24
CA ASP A 38 65.52 -54.70 29.43
C ASP A 38 63.98 -54.56 29.34
N THR A 39 63.29 -55.63 28.92
CA THR A 39 61.86 -55.64 28.54
C THR A 39 60.91 -55.99 29.69
N GLY A 40 61.40 -56.28 30.89
CA GLY A 40 60.59 -56.74 32.03
C GLY A 40 59.94 -55.63 32.87
N MET A 41 60.55 -54.44 32.92
CA MET A 41 60.10 -53.32 33.75
C MET A 41 58.87 -52.57 33.20
N TYR A 42 58.65 -52.67 31.89
CA TYR A 42 57.71 -51.80 31.18
C TYR A 42 56.23 -52.15 31.36
N LEU A 43 55.86 -53.42 31.61
CA LEU A 43 54.46 -53.85 31.71
C LEU A 43 53.71 -53.32 32.95
N ARG A 44 54.43 -53.08 34.05
CA ARG A 44 53.83 -52.55 35.30
C ARG A 44 53.59 -51.05 35.25
N ASP A 45 54.41 -50.30 34.50
CA ASP A 45 54.29 -48.84 34.40
C ASP A 45 53.19 -48.37 33.45
N TRP A 46 52.89 -49.13 32.39
CA TRP A 46 51.81 -48.76 31.46
C TRP A 46 50.42 -48.75 32.11
N ARG A 47 50.16 -49.65 33.08
CA ARG A 47 48.89 -49.65 33.83
C ARG A 47 48.76 -48.44 34.76
N LYS A 48 49.87 -47.87 35.24
CA LYS A 48 49.88 -46.60 35.99
C LYS A 48 49.69 -45.39 35.06
N ALA A 49 50.29 -45.41 33.87
CA ALA A 49 50.16 -44.33 32.88
C ALA A 49 48.74 -44.20 32.29
N LEU A 50 47.99 -45.30 32.17
CA LEU A 50 46.59 -45.28 31.69
C LEU A 50 45.59 -44.69 32.71
N ARG A 51 45.96 -44.56 33.99
CA ARG A 51 45.09 -44.00 35.04
C ARG A 51 45.38 -42.53 35.34
N SER A 52 46.44 -41.96 34.79
CA SER A 52 46.76 -40.53 34.91
C SER A 52 46.13 -39.76 33.75
N PRO A 53 45.25 -38.77 33.98
CA PRO A 53 44.69 -37.97 32.90
C PRO A 53 45.80 -37.22 32.14
N PRO A 54 45.70 -37.08 30.80
CA PRO A 54 46.73 -36.45 29.99
C PRO A 54 46.94 -34.99 30.44
N SER A 55 48.17 -34.68 30.84
CA SER A 55 48.57 -33.31 31.19
C SER A 55 49.09 -32.60 29.96
N TYR A 56 48.45 -31.50 29.57
CA TYR A 56 48.92 -30.65 28.49
C TYR A 56 49.72 -29.48 29.09
N ARG A 57 50.95 -29.27 28.62
CA ARG A 57 51.77 -28.11 28.98
C ARG A 57 51.55 -27.00 27.95
N ILE A 58 51.04 -25.87 28.40
CA ILE A 58 51.03 -24.61 27.64
C ILE A 58 51.84 -23.59 28.45
N GLY A 59 53.00 -23.21 27.91
CA GLY A 59 53.95 -22.31 28.59
C GLY A 59 54.46 -22.91 29.92
N ASN A 60 54.56 -22.07 30.95
CA ASN A 60 55.13 -22.46 32.25
C ASN A 60 54.11 -23.07 33.24
N ARG A 61 52.91 -23.46 32.78
CA ARG A 61 51.87 -24.09 33.61
C ARG A 61 51.44 -25.44 33.03
N THR A 62 51.24 -26.41 33.93
CA THR A 62 50.68 -27.74 33.59
C THR A 62 49.18 -27.70 33.82
N ILE A 63 48.39 -27.81 32.76
CA ILE A 63 46.93 -27.93 32.87
C ILE A 63 46.59 -29.42 32.82
N ARG A 64 45.94 -29.91 33.88
CA ARG A 64 45.43 -31.29 33.95
C ARG A 64 43.97 -31.26 33.51
N LEU A 65 43.68 -31.76 32.32
CA LEU A 65 42.31 -31.86 31.83
C LEU A 65 41.63 -33.02 32.57
N GLN A 66 40.88 -32.72 33.62
CA GLN A 66 40.06 -33.74 34.29
C GLN A 66 38.86 -34.05 33.40
N VAL A 67 38.97 -35.12 32.62
CA VAL A 67 37.96 -35.57 31.66
C VAL A 67 36.58 -35.73 32.31
N HIS A 68 36.53 -36.16 33.58
CA HIS A 68 35.29 -36.24 34.35
C HIS A 68 34.67 -34.86 34.62
N PHE A 69 35.47 -33.84 34.91
CA PHE A 69 34.98 -32.48 35.13
C PHE A 69 34.46 -31.85 33.83
N THR A 70 35.11 -32.11 32.70
CA THR A 70 34.64 -31.63 31.39
C THR A 70 33.31 -32.28 30.99
N TRP A 71 33.11 -33.57 31.29
CA TRP A 71 31.82 -34.23 31.06
C TRP A 71 30.71 -33.66 31.94
N VAL A 72 30.99 -33.41 33.23
CA VAL A 72 30.02 -32.75 34.13
C VAL A 72 29.64 -31.38 33.59
N LEU A 73 30.61 -30.55 33.21
CA LEU A 73 30.34 -29.21 32.66
C LEU A 73 29.54 -29.27 31.35
N ALA A 74 29.87 -30.19 30.45
CA ALA A 74 29.14 -30.39 29.21
C ALA A 74 27.67 -30.81 29.45
N THR A 75 27.43 -31.71 30.41
CA THR A 75 26.06 -32.10 30.79
C THR A 75 25.28 -30.95 31.42
N LEU A 76 25.94 -30.11 32.21
CA LEU A 76 25.33 -28.95 32.86
C LEU A 76 24.96 -27.86 31.85
N CYS A 77 25.83 -27.62 30.85
CA CYS A 77 25.52 -26.73 29.72
C CYS A 77 24.39 -27.27 28.84
N ALA A 78 24.39 -28.58 28.53
CA ALA A 78 23.30 -29.19 27.75
C ALA A 78 21.97 -29.12 28.50
N PHE A 79 21.97 -29.34 29.82
CA PHE A 79 20.79 -29.18 30.66
C PHE A 79 20.32 -27.72 30.70
N LEU A 80 21.22 -26.75 30.82
CA LEU A 80 20.88 -25.33 30.76
C LEU A 80 20.23 -24.96 29.41
N LEU A 81 20.79 -25.45 28.29
CA LEU A 81 20.23 -25.22 26.96
C LEU A 81 18.86 -25.87 26.79
N LEU A 82 18.65 -27.06 27.37
CA LEU A 82 17.35 -27.72 27.41
C LEU A 82 16.33 -26.89 28.22
N VAL A 83 16.73 -26.38 29.40
CA VAL A 83 15.88 -25.51 30.22
C VAL A 83 15.52 -24.24 29.47
N LEU A 84 16.49 -23.59 28.81
CA LEU A 84 16.25 -22.40 28.00
C LEU A 84 15.31 -22.69 26.83
N TYR A 85 15.49 -23.82 26.14
CA TYR A 85 14.62 -24.27 25.06
C TYR A 85 13.18 -24.52 25.54
N ILE A 86 13.00 -25.22 26.66
CA ILE A 86 11.69 -25.46 27.27
C ILE A 86 11.05 -24.14 27.73
N SER A 87 11.83 -23.22 28.30
CA SER A 87 11.34 -21.90 28.74
C SER A 87 11.07 -20.91 27.60
N SER A 88 11.51 -21.22 26.36
CA SER A 88 11.31 -20.37 25.17
C SER A 88 10.00 -20.65 24.42
N SER A 89 9.17 -21.58 24.90
CA SER A 89 7.81 -21.80 24.38
C SER A 89 6.79 -20.98 25.17
N PRO A 90 6.02 -20.08 24.54
CA PRO A 90 5.07 -19.24 25.24
C PRO A 90 3.74 -19.98 25.41
N SER A 91 3.40 -20.41 26.63
CA SER A 91 2.01 -20.55 27.09
C SER A 91 1.91 -20.80 28.60
N ALA A 92 1.35 -19.79 29.28
CA ALA A 92 0.54 -19.83 30.51
C ALA A 92 1.14 -20.42 31.80
N LEU A 93 1.27 -19.56 32.84
CA LEU A 93 0.49 -19.65 34.11
C LEU A 93 0.92 -18.53 35.12
N ILE A 94 0.05 -17.52 35.25
CA ILE A 94 -0.48 -16.87 36.48
C ILE A 94 0.46 -16.62 37.69
N SER A 95 0.70 -15.33 38.02
CA SER A 95 0.69 -14.80 39.40
C SER A 95 0.54 -13.26 39.42
N ASP A 96 -0.61 -12.80 39.91
CA ASP A 96 -1.08 -11.48 40.40
C ASP A 96 -0.77 -10.15 39.68
N PRO A 97 -1.77 -9.23 39.56
CA PRO A 97 -1.69 -8.07 38.68
C PRO A 97 -1.06 -6.83 39.36
N PRO A 98 -0.19 -6.07 38.67
CA PRO A 98 -0.02 -4.66 38.94
C PRO A 98 -1.27 -3.88 38.49
N PRO A 99 -1.54 -2.67 39.02
CA PRO A 99 -2.79 -1.96 38.79
C PRO A 99 -3.06 -1.77 37.29
N SER A 100 -4.30 -2.08 36.91
CA SER A 100 -4.83 -2.26 35.56
C SER A 100 -4.48 -1.14 34.58
N SER A 101 -3.51 -1.39 33.70
CA SER A 101 -3.39 -0.77 32.38
C SER A 101 -4.11 -1.59 31.28
N SER A 102 -4.76 -2.71 31.65
CA SER A 102 -5.38 -3.66 30.73
C SER A 102 -6.85 -3.38 30.37
N SER A 103 -7.42 -2.24 30.78
CA SER A 103 -8.78 -1.86 30.39
C SER A 103 -8.90 -1.30 28.96
N PHE A 104 -7.79 -0.92 28.31
CA PHE A 104 -7.80 -0.39 26.94
C PHE A 104 -7.67 -1.47 25.84
N LEU A 105 -7.24 -2.68 26.20
CA LEU A 105 -7.09 -3.81 25.27
C LEU A 105 -8.10 -4.92 25.57
N ARG A 106 -9.30 -4.54 26.03
CA ARG A 106 -10.42 -5.47 26.02
C ARG A 106 -10.80 -5.68 24.56
N ASN A 107 -10.47 -6.86 24.02
CA ASN A 107 -11.08 -7.51 22.86
C ASN A 107 -12.40 -6.85 22.42
N THR A 108 -12.32 -5.79 21.63
CA THR A 108 -13.36 -5.45 20.68
C THR A 108 -12.91 -6.12 19.41
N ALA A 109 -13.27 -7.41 19.25
CA ALA A 109 -13.37 -7.96 17.91
C ALA A 109 -14.34 -7.02 17.18
N ILE A 110 -13.80 -6.11 16.37
CA ILE A 110 -14.63 -5.24 15.55
C ILE A 110 -15.22 -6.18 14.51
N VAL A 111 -16.47 -6.56 14.72
CA VAL A 111 -17.23 -7.29 13.71
C VAL A 111 -17.47 -6.29 12.58
N TYR A 112 -16.99 -6.63 11.38
CA TYR A 112 -17.20 -5.79 10.21
C TYR A 112 -18.70 -5.60 9.98
N ASN A 113 -19.12 -4.35 9.85
CA ASN A 113 -20.49 -4.03 9.53
C ASN A 113 -20.69 -4.16 8.01
N HIS A 114 -21.39 -5.23 7.61
CA HIS A 114 -21.68 -5.58 6.23
C HIS A 114 -22.84 -4.79 5.60
N THR A 115 -23.37 -3.75 6.28
CA THR A 115 -24.47 -2.95 5.75
C THR A 115 -24.07 -2.26 4.44
N TYR A 116 -24.66 -2.72 3.33
CA TYR A 116 -24.52 -2.12 2.01
C TYR A 116 -25.76 -2.39 1.15
N PRO A 117 -26.33 -1.38 0.47
CA PRO A 117 -26.12 0.07 0.70
C PRO A 117 -26.45 0.50 2.13
N LEU A 118 -26.13 1.75 2.52
CA LEU A 118 -26.42 2.22 3.89
C LEU A 118 -27.93 2.37 4.13
N THR A 119 -28.71 2.70 3.10
CA THR A 119 -30.18 2.67 3.13
C THR A 119 -30.73 1.52 2.29
N SER A 120 -31.74 0.84 2.82
CA SER A 120 -32.39 -0.24 2.08
C SER A 120 -33.11 0.30 0.84
N PRO A 121 -33.07 -0.42 -0.31
CA PRO A 121 -33.75 0.00 -1.51
C PRO A 121 -35.26 0.06 -1.30
N ILE A 122 -35.91 1.05 -1.92
CA ILE A 122 -37.36 1.19 -1.94
C ILE A 122 -37.87 0.38 -3.12
N ILE A 123 -38.72 -0.61 -2.85
CA ILE A 123 -39.30 -1.48 -3.88
C ILE A 123 -40.78 -1.16 -4.01
N SER A 124 -41.20 -0.67 -5.18
CA SER A 124 -42.60 -0.36 -5.47
C SER A 124 -42.95 -0.72 -6.91
N SER A 125 -44.02 -1.51 -7.09
CA SER A 125 -44.52 -1.90 -8.43
C SER A 125 -43.45 -2.51 -9.35
N GLY A 126 -42.49 -3.25 -8.79
CA GLY A 126 -41.38 -3.86 -9.54
C GLY A 126 -40.23 -2.91 -9.90
N ILE A 127 -40.28 -1.66 -9.44
CA ILE A 127 -39.19 -0.68 -9.56
C ILE A 127 -38.34 -0.74 -8.29
N TYR A 128 -37.02 -0.79 -8.46
CA TYR A 128 -36.04 -0.78 -7.38
C TYR A 128 -35.39 0.59 -7.35
N SER A 129 -35.67 1.39 -6.31
CA SER A 129 -35.11 2.73 -6.15
C SER A 129 -34.07 2.72 -5.04
N PHE A 130 -32.83 3.07 -5.40
CA PHE A 130 -31.69 3.13 -4.50
C PHE A 130 -31.34 4.57 -4.19
N ARG A 131 -31.03 4.86 -2.94
CA ARG A 131 -30.46 6.15 -2.57
C ARG A 131 -29.03 6.23 -3.08
N ILE A 132 -28.68 7.34 -3.73
CA ILE A 132 -27.32 7.58 -4.22
C ILE A 132 -26.79 8.91 -3.72
N GLY A 133 -25.47 8.98 -3.58
CA GLY A 133 -24.73 10.20 -3.30
C GLY A 133 -23.59 10.38 -4.29
N ILE A 134 -23.31 11.64 -4.65
CA ILE A 134 -22.15 12.03 -5.43
C ILE A 134 -21.41 13.18 -4.74
N ILE A 135 -20.07 13.18 -4.82
CA ILE A 135 -19.21 14.16 -4.15
C ILE A 135 -18.33 14.90 -5.17
N ALA A 136 -18.21 16.22 -5.00
CA ALA A 136 -17.50 17.08 -5.93
C ALA A 136 -16.02 17.25 -5.57
N ASP A 137 -15.17 17.24 -6.58
CA ASP A 137 -13.87 17.87 -6.51
C ASP A 137 -13.95 19.25 -7.20
N LEU A 138 -13.48 20.28 -6.51
CA LEU A 138 -13.46 21.66 -6.99
C LEU A 138 -12.06 22.12 -7.36
N ASP A 139 -11.08 21.21 -7.35
CA ASP A 139 -9.67 21.48 -7.50
C ASP A 139 -9.25 22.64 -6.56
N THR A 140 -8.50 23.60 -7.08
CA THR A 140 -8.10 24.81 -6.35
C THR A 140 -9.25 25.73 -5.92
N SER A 141 -10.45 25.56 -6.49
CA SER A 141 -11.64 26.34 -6.13
C SER A 141 -12.31 25.83 -4.85
N SER A 142 -11.80 24.75 -4.26
CA SER A 142 -12.20 24.26 -2.92
C SER A 142 -11.86 25.26 -1.81
N ALA A 143 -10.92 26.17 -2.02
CA ALA A 143 -10.47 27.13 -1.01
C ALA A 143 -11.57 28.14 -0.62
N LEU A 144 -11.83 28.24 0.68
CA LEU A 144 -12.77 29.18 1.29
C LEU A 144 -12.01 30.23 2.14
N LYS A 145 -12.75 31.06 2.88
CA LYS A 145 -12.15 32.09 3.75
C LYS A 145 -11.48 31.44 4.97
N LYS A 146 -10.32 31.97 5.38
CA LYS A 146 -9.63 31.67 6.65
C LYS A 146 -9.23 30.20 6.85
N ASN A 147 -8.37 29.65 5.99
CA ASN A 147 -7.86 28.27 6.11
C ASN A 147 -8.99 27.24 6.23
N GLN A 148 -10.02 27.41 5.40
CA GLN A 148 -11.09 26.44 5.25
C GLN A 148 -11.14 26.05 3.79
N TRP A 149 -11.46 24.78 3.55
CA TRP A 149 -11.72 24.25 2.22
C TRP A 149 -13.05 23.52 2.26
N GLY A 150 -13.72 23.41 1.12
CA GLY A 150 -15.00 22.74 1.03
C GLY A 150 -15.28 22.11 -0.32
N SER A 151 -16.29 21.25 -0.30
CA SER A 151 -16.81 20.48 -1.43
C SER A 151 -18.34 20.42 -1.33
N TYR A 152 -18.99 19.86 -2.34
CA TYR A 152 -20.44 19.72 -2.45
C TYR A 152 -20.84 18.25 -2.57
N TYR A 153 -21.79 17.85 -1.74
CA TYR A 153 -22.38 16.52 -1.68
C TYR A 153 -23.83 16.58 -2.18
N LEU A 154 -24.08 15.97 -3.33
CA LEU A 154 -25.41 15.90 -3.95
C LEU A 154 -25.99 14.49 -3.77
N LYS A 155 -27.27 14.42 -3.44
CA LYS A 155 -27.98 13.16 -3.25
C LYS A 155 -29.15 13.04 -4.22
N GLY A 156 -29.54 11.82 -4.49
CA GLY A 156 -30.65 11.51 -5.37
C GLY A 156 -31.15 10.09 -5.20
N TYR A 157 -31.94 9.66 -6.15
CA TYR A 157 -32.39 8.28 -6.31
C TYR A 157 -32.05 7.80 -7.70
N LEU A 158 -31.56 6.57 -7.76
CA LEU A 158 -31.43 5.80 -8.99
C LEU A 158 -32.50 4.71 -8.97
N SER A 159 -33.35 4.70 -10.00
CA SER A 159 -34.43 3.74 -10.13
C SER A 159 -34.16 2.78 -11.28
N PHE A 160 -34.09 1.49 -10.97
CA PHE A 160 -33.97 0.41 -11.93
C PHE A 160 -35.33 -0.23 -12.19
N ILE A 161 -35.67 -0.37 -13.48
CA ILE A 161 -36.91 -0.99 -13.95
C ILE A 161 -36.54 -2.29 -14.69
N PRO A 162 -36.55 -3.46 -14.02
CA PRO A 162 -36.10 -4.72 -14.61
C PRO A 162 -36.84 -5.09 -15.89
N SER A 163 -38.16 -4.87 -15.93
CA SER A 163 -39.01 -5.19 -17.08
C SER A 163 -38.65 -4.41 -18.34
N LYS A 164 -38.04 -3.23 -18.21
CA LYS A 164 -37.60 -2.38 -19.32
C LYS A 164 -36.08 -2.44 -19.54
N ARG A 165 -35.33 -3.11 -18.65
CA ARG A 165 -33.87 -3.05 -18.58
C ARG A 165 -33.35 -1.60 -18.65
N SER A 166 -33.98 -0.70 -17.91
CA SER A 166 -33.67 0.74 -17.97
C SER A 166 -33.43 1.32 -16.59
N LEU A 167 -32.52 2.28 -16.50
CA LEU A 167 -32.24 3.06 -15.29
C LEU A 167 -32.64 4.52 -15.51
N THR A 168 -33.11 5.17 -14.44
CA THR A 168 -33.40 6.60 -14.41
C THR A 168 -32.88 7.21 -13.12
N VAL A 169 -32.41 8.45 -13.17
CA VAL A 169 -31.87 9.17 -12.02
C VAL A 169 -32.70 10.43 -11.75
N SER A 170 -32.97 10.69 -10.48
CA SER A 170 -33.60 11.93 -10.01
C SER A 170 -32.79 12.48 -8.84
N TRP A 171 -32.48 13.77 -8.86
CA TRP A 171 -31.74 14.44 -7.79
C TRP A 171 -32.69 15.07 -6.78
N ASP A 172 -32.23 15.24 -5.54
CA ASP A 172 -32.99 15.95 -4.52
C ASP A 172 -33.21 17.43 -4.90
N ASP A 173 -34.34 17.99 -4.46
CA ASP A 173 -34.60 19.41 -4.61
C ASP A 173 -33.66 20.26 -3.72
N GLY A 174 -33.24 21.41 -4.23
CA GLY A 174 -32.37 22.37 -3.53
C GLY A 174 -30.91 22.28 -3.95
N GLU A 175 -30.07 23.09 -3.30
CA GLU A 175 -28.65 23.15 -3.60
C GLU A 175 -27.88 21.95 -3.01
N PRO A 176 -26.81 21.49 -3.67
CA PRO A 176 -25.90 20.49 -3.12
C PRO A 176 -25.41 20.91 -1.72
N LYS A 177 -25.25 19.92 -0.85
CA LYS A 177 -24.87 20.17 0.53
C LYS A 177 -23.38 20.48 0.64
N ALA A 178 -23.03 21.63 1.21
CA ALA A 178 -21.64 21.97 1.47
C ALA A 178 -21.05 21.11 2.60
N VAL A 179 -19.85 20.56 2.37
CA VAL A 179 -19.01 19.91 3.38
C VAL A 179 -17.67 20.65 3.48
N GLN A 180 -17.12 20.78 4.68
CA GLN A 180 -15.97 21.67 4.91
C GLN A 180 -14.99 21.10 5.93
N SER A 181 -13.71 21.41 5.74
CA SER A 181 -12.62 21.02 6.63
C SER A 181 -11.60 22.16 6.75
N GLY A 182 -10.90 22.19 7.89
CA GLY A 182 -9.75 23.07 8.11
C GLY A 182 -8.40 22.43 7.77
N PHE A 183 -8.38 21.14 7.41
CA PHE A 183 -7.15 20.44 7.04
C PHE A 183 -6.77 20.74 5.59
N SER A 184 -5.48 20.98 5.37
CA SER A 184 -4.91 21.18 4.04
C SER A 184 -3.44 20.76 4.03
N LEU A 185 -2.93 20.52 2.82
CA LEU A 185 -1.52 20.32 2.56
C LEU A 185 -1.10 21.31 1.47
N LYS A 186 -0.12 22.16 1.77
CA LYS A 186 0.34 23.24 0.87
C LYS A 186 -0.81 24.16 0.40
N GLY A 187 -1.79 24.42 1.28
CA GLY A 187 -2.89 25.34 1.01
C GLY A 187 -4.01 24.77 0.12
N ARG A 188 -4.04 23.44 -0.09
CA ARG A 188 -5.09 22.72 -0.81
C ARG A 188 -5.67 21.62 0.06
N GLY A 189 -6.97 21.36 -0.05
CA GLY A 189 -7.67 20.32 0.69
C GLY A 189 -9.15 20.26 0.29
N MET A 190 -9.87 19.22 0.72
CA MET A 190 -11.25 18.97 0.30
C MET A 190 -11.45 18.84 -1.22
N GLU A 191 -10.42 18.37 -1.91
CA GLU A 191 -10.49 17.96 -3.31
C GLU A 191 -10.85 16.46 -3.31
N LEU A 192 -12.15 16.19 -3.31
CA LEU A 192 -12.71 14.91 -2.92
C LEU A 192 -12.95 14.00 -4.14
N SER A 193 -12.07 13.02 -4.32
CA SER A 193 -11.94 12.26 -5.58
C SER A 193 -12.60 10.87 -5.60
N GLU A 194 -13.31 10.46 -4.53
CA GLU A 194 -14.13 9.22 -4.54
C GLU A 194 -15.12 9.20 -3.36
N LEU A 195 -16.12 8.33 -3.44
CA LEU A 195 -17.09 8.00 -2.38
C LEU A 195 -17.25 6.47 -2.25
N VAL A 196 -17.11 5.93 -1.02
CA VAL A 196 -17.21 4.48 -0.75
C VAL A 196 -17.92 4.19 0.56
N VAL A 197 -18.78 3.18 0.59
CA VAL A 197 -19.28 2.59 1.85
C VAL A 197 -18.32 1.51 2.35
N PHE A 198 -17.80 1.70 3.56
CA PHE A 198 -16.91 0.75 4.22
C PHE A 198 -17.26 0.63 5.71
N ASN A 199 -17.42 -0.60 6.20
CA ASN A 199 -17.78 -0.87 7.60
C ASN A 199 -19.05 -0.10 8.06
N GLY A 200 -20.07 -0.03 7.19
CA GLY A 200 -21.32 0.68 7.45
C GLY A 200 -21.18 2.20 7.58
N LYS A 201 -20.10 2.78 7.05
CA LYS A 201 -19.82 4.22 7.05
C LYS A 201 -19.59 4.71 5.63
N LEU A 202 -19.98 5.94 5.36
CA LEU A 202 -19.71 6.62 4.09
C LEU A 202 -18.36 7.34 4.18
N LEU A 203 -17.43 7.00 3.29
CA LEU A 203 -16.09 7.56 3.27
C LEU A 203 -15.83 8.35 1.98
N THR A 204 -15.02 9.41 2.07
CA THR A 204 -14.52 10.19 0.94
C THR A 204 -13.04 10.54 1.13
N PHE A 205 -12.35 10.92 0.06
CA PHE A 205 -10.88 10.92 0.00
C PHE A 205 -10.38 12.25 -0.56
N ASP A 206 -9.54 12.95 0.20
CA ASP A 206 -8.89 14.18 -0.25
C ASP A 206 -7.56 13.84 -0.94
N ASP A 207 -7.49 14.05 -2.25
CA ASP A 207 -6.34 13.70 -3.11
C ASP A 207 -5.10 14.58 -2.83
N ARG A 208 -5.23 15.65 -2.05
CA ARG A 208 -4.13 16.56 -1.71
C ARG A 208 -3.49 16.19 -0.41
N THR A 209 -4.31 16.04 0.62
CA THR A 209 -3.83 15.73 1.97
C THR A 209 -3.57 14.24 2.13
N GLY A 210 -4.27 13.38 1.37
CA GLY A 210 -4.32 11.94 1.60
C GLY A 210 -5.24 11.56 2.77
N LEU A 211 -6.05 12.49 3.30
CA LEU A 211 -7.00 12.19 4.37
C LEU A 211 -8.22 11.45 3.82
N VAL A 212 -8.56 10.36 4.48
CA VAL A 212 -9.86 9.69 4.36
C VAL A 212 -10.78 10.30 5.41
N TYR A 213 -11.91 10.84 4.96
CA TYR A 213 -12.96 11.39 5.80
C TYR A 213 -14.16 10.45 5.87
N GLU A 214 -14.76 10.32 7.05
CA GLU A 214 -16.11 9.81 7.22
C GLU A 214 -17.12 10.95 7.05
N ILE A 215 -18.13 10.75 6.22
CA ILE A 215 -19.27 11.66 6.07
C ILE A 215 -20.35 11.21 7.05
N GLU A 216 -20.56 12.00 8.12
CA GLU A 216 -21.61 11.76 9.11
C GLU A 216 -22.56 12.97 9.16
N GLY A 217 -23.75 12.80 8.58
CA GLY A 217 -24.72 13.89 8.46
C GLY A 217 -24.16 15.06 7.65
N ASP A 218 -23.82 16.15 8.34
CA ASP A 218 -23.34 17.42 7.78
C ASP A 218 -21.82 17.61 7.96
N LYS A 219 -21.14 16.61 8.52
CA LYS A 219 -19.74 16.71 8.91
C LYS A 219 -18.88 15.77 8.08
N VAL A 220 -17.65 16.21 7.86
CA VAL A 220 -16.54 15.36 7.39
C VAL A 220 -15.56 15.18 8.55
N LEU A 221 -15.38 13.94 8.98
CA LEU A 221 -14.57 13.58 10.14
C LEU A 221 -13.31 12.86 9.66
N PRO A 222 -12.10 13.41 9.89
CA PRO A 222 -10.87 12.72 9.50
C PRO A 222 -10.76 11.36 10.19
N TRP A 223 -10.42 10.32 9.43
CA TRP A 223 -10.27 8.96 9.95
C TRP A 223 -8.82 8.47 9.82
N VAL A 224 -8.30 8.36 8.60
CA VAL A 224 -6.96 7.82 8.29
C VAL A 224 -6.22 8.76 7.35
N LEU A 225 -4.90 8.90 7.54
CA LEU A 225 -4.01 9.63 6.63
C LEU A 225 -3.20 8.66 5.78
N LEU A 226 -3.22 8.86 4.47
CA LEU A 226 -2.51 8.04 3.48
C LEU A 226 -1.34 8.84 2.91
N MET A 227 -0.12 8.32 3.05
CA MET A 227 1.09 8.95 2.50
C MET A 227 1.45 8.37 1.12
N ASP A 228 2.04 9.19 0.25
CA ASP A 228 2.30 8.81 -1.15
C ASP A 228 3.25 7.60 -1.28
N GLY A 229 3.15 6.88 -2.40
CA GLY A 229 4.02 5.75 -2.74
C GLY A 229 4.04 4.63 -1.71
N ASP A 230 5.24 4.23 -1.29
CA ASP A 230 5.50 3.20 -0.28
C ASP A 230 5.20 3.65 1.17
N GLY A 231 4.71 4.87 1.36
CA GLY A 231 4.38 5.45 2.65
C GLY A 231 5.52 6.23 3.32
N ARG A 232 6.72 6.28 2.72
CA ARG A 232 7.89 6.96 3.28
C ARG A 232 8.13 8.34 2.66
N THR A 233 7.05 9.05 2.39
CA THR A 233 7.06 10.37 1.77
C THR A 233 6.39 11.40 2.67
N THR A 234 6.63 12.69 2.42
CA THR A 234 5.96 13.80 3.12
C THR A 234 4.76 14.35 2.34
N LYS A 235 4.42 13.73 1.21
CA LYS A 235 3.32 14.12 0.33
C LYS A 235 2.10 13.25 0.65
N GLY A 236 0.91 13.87 0.66
CA GLY A 236 -0.35 13.12 0.73
C GLY A 236 -0.52 12.21 -0.48
N PHE A 237 -1.08 11.03 -0.27
CA PHE A 237 -1.39 10.11 -1.35
C PHE A 237 -2.52 10.69 -2.21
N LYS A 238 -2.24 10.86 -3.52
CA LYS A 238 -3.22 11.34 -4.49
C LYS A 238 -4.24 10.23 -4.75
N SER A 239 -5.27 10.17 -3.92
CA SER A 239 -6.31 9.13 -3.97
C SER A 239 -7.28 9.46 -5.10
N GLU A 240 -7.51 8.50 -5.99
CA GLU A 240 -8.30 8.70 -7.22
C GLU A 240 -9.43 7.67 -7.35
N TRP A 241 -9.35 6.56 -6.63
CA TRP A 241 -10.39 5.54 -6.62
C TRP A 241 -10.29 4.71 -5.35
N ALA A 242 -11.40 4.10 -4.95
CA ALA A 242 -11.45 3.22 -3.80
C ALA A 242 -12.52 2.14 -3.94
N THR A 243 -12.29 1.01 -3.30
CA THR A 243 -13.24 -0.10 -3.25
C THR A 243 -13.01 -0.98 -2.04
N VAL A 244 -13.91 -1.92 -1.79
CA VAL A 244 -13.82 -2.87 -0.67
C VAL A 244 -13.60 -4.27 -1.21
N LYS A 245 -12.58 -4.97 -0.68
CA LYS A 245 -12.32 -6.38 -0.96
C LYS A 245 -11.99 -7.09 0.33
N ASP A 246 -12.69 -8.19 0.61
CA ASP A 246 -12.44 -9.04 1.78
C ASP A 246 -12.37 -8.22 3.10
N GLN A 247 -13.30 -7.28 3.29
CA GLN A 247 -13.39 -6.37 4.47
C GLN A 247 -12.20 -5.41 4.64
N VAL A 248 -11.43 -5.18 3.58
CA VAL A 248 -10.33 -4.22 3.52
C VAL A 248 -10.68 -3.14 2.49
N LEU A 249 -10.46 -1.88 2.86
CA LEU A 249 -10.61 -0.75 1.97
C LEU A 249 -9.33 -0.62 1.12
N TYR A 250 -9.47 -0.72 -0.20
CA TYR A 250 -8.39 -0.46 -1.16
C TYR A 250 -8.56 0.95 -1.71
N VAL A 251 -7.49 1.74 -1.70
CA VAL A 251 -7.46 3.11 -2.21
C VAL A 251 -6.30 3.23 -3.19
N GLY A 252 -6.57 3.53 -4.44
CA GLY A 252 -5.54 3.71 -5.46
C GLY A 252 -5.38 5.15 -5.89
N SER A 253 -4.27 5.38 -6.59
CA SER A 253 -3.97 6.64 -7.27
C SER A 253 -4.11 6.44 -8.79
N MET A 254 -3.60 7.38 -9.58
CA MET A 254 -3.78 7.47 -11.03
C MET A 254 -3.32 6.22 -11.80
N GLY A 255 -2.48 5.36 -11.22
CA GLY A 255 -2.10 4.07 -11.81
C GLY A 255 -1.14 4.17 -13.00
N LYS A 256 -0.46 5.30 -13.16
CA LYS A 256 0.65 5.48 -14.11
C LYS A 256 1.88 6.07 -13.44
N GLU A 257 2.99 6.07 -14.16
CA GLU A 257 4.16 6.81 -13.77
C GLU A 257 3.82 8.31 -13.58
N TRP A 258 4.33 8.91 -12.50
CA TRP A 258 4.31 10.36 -12.32
C TRP A 258 5.33 10.96 -13.30
N THR A 259 4.92 12.03 -13.97
CA THR A 259 5.70 12.67 -15.02
C THR A 259 5.63 14.18 -14.89
N THR A 260 6.59 14.88 -15.51
CA THR A 260 6.44 16.30 -15.81
C THR A 260 5.20 16.54 -16.70
N SER A 261 4.78 17.80 -16.87
CA SER A 261 3.69 18.16 -17.80
C SER A 261 3.99 17.83 -19.27
N ALA A 262 5.27 17.62 -19.62
CA ALA A 262 5.73 17.17 -20.94
C ALA A 262 5.88 15.63 -21.06
N GLY A 263 5.58 14.88 -20.00
CA GLY A 263 5.59 13.42 -20.01
C GLY A 263 6.94 12.78 -19.72
N ASP A 264 7.89 13.51 -19.13
CA ASP A 264 9.16 12.93 -18.69
C ASP A 264 9.00 12.26 -17.33
N PHE A 265 9.52 11.04 -17.19
CA PHE A 265 9.38 10.22 -15.99
C PHE A 265 10.02 10.88 -14.74
N GLU A 266 9.33 10.79 -13.60
CA GLU A 266 9.84 11.23 -12.29
C GLU A 266 9.81 10.11 -11.24
N THR A 267 8.66 9.44 -11.04
CA THR A 267 8.49 8.40 -10.01
C THR A 267 7.36 7.42 -10.36
N ASN A 268 7.31 6.27 -9.68
CA ASN A 268 6.23 5.29 -9.76
C ASN A 268 5.20 5.39 -8.62
N ASP A 269 5.28 6.41 -7.76
CA ASP A 269 4.44 6.51 -6.55
C ASP A 269 2.92 6.40 -6.80
N PRO A 270 2.35 6.99 -7.89
CA PRO A 270 0.91 6.83 -8.19
C PRO A 270 0.51 5.41 -8.62
N MET A 271 1.47 4.49 -8.75
CA MET A 271 1.22 3.07 -9.04
C MET A 271 1.21 2.21 -7.76
N TYR A 272 1.24 2.82 -6.58
CA TYR A 272 0.93 2.14 -5.31
C TYR A 272 -0.56 2.18 -5.01
N VAL A 273 -1.02 1.18 -4.25
CA VAL A 273 -2.37 1.10 -3.69
C VAL A 273 -2.26 0.98 -2.17
N LYS A 274 -3.17 1.61 -1.43
CA LYS A 274 -3.26 1.52 0.02
C LYS A 274 -4.33 0.51 0.38
N ALA A 275 -4.02 -0.42 1.27
CA ALA A 275 -4.99 -1.34 1.87
C ALA A 275 -5.17 -0.94 3.33
N VAL A 276 -6.38 -0.56 3.70
CA VAL A 276 -6.74 -0.03 5.02
C VAL A 276 -7.67 -1.01 5.72
N THR A 277 -7.25 -1.51 6.88
CA THR A 277 -8.08 -2.42 7.68
C THR A 277 -9.18 -1.66 8.40
N VAL A 278 -10.16 -2.39 8.94
CA VAL A 278 -11.25 -1.82 9.76
C VAL A 278 -10.71 -1.05 10.97
N HIS A 279 -9.52 -1.42 11.45
CA HIS A 279 -8.83 -0.76 12.56
C HIS A 279 -8.05 0.50 12.13
N GLY A 280 -8.02 0.82 10.84
CA GLY A 280 -7.26 1.95 10.29
C GLY A 280 -5.78 1.65 10.07
N GLU A 281 -5.35 0.39 10.10
CA GLU A 281 -3.98 0.01 9.75
C GLU A 281 -3.79 0.13 8.25
N VAL A 282 -2.70 0.76 7.82
CA VAL A 282 -2.43 1.05 6.41
C VAL A 282 -1.27 0.20 5.91
N TYR A 283 -1.52 -0.53 4.81
CA TYR A 283 -0.52 -1.30 4.08
C TYR A 283 -0.30 -0.66 2.70
N HIS A 284 0.95 -0.64 2.24
CA HIS A 284 1.36 -0.03 0.98
C HIS A 284 1.68 -1.13 -0.05
N LEU A 285 0.82 -1.29 -1.04
CA LEU A 285 0.91 -2.35 -2.05
C LEU A 285 1.52 -1.80 -3.33
N ASN A 286 2.62 -2.40 -3.78
CA ASN A 286 3.24 -2.05 -5.05
C ASN A 286 2.44 -2.69 -6.20
N TRP A 287 1.73 -1.87 -6.98
CA TRP A 287 0.89 -2.30 -8.10
C TRP A 287 1.49 -1.92 -9.47
N ILE A 288 2.79 -1.59 -9.53
CA ILE A 288 3.47 -1.17 -10.77
C ILE A 288 3.23 -2.17 -11.91
N ASN A 289 3.42 -3.45 -11.65
CA ASN A 289 3.26 -4.49 -12.67
C ASN A 289 1.78 -4.74 -13.01
N ASN A 290 0.87 -4.56 -12.05
CA ASN A 290 -0.56 -4.74 -12.25
C ASN A 290 -1.09 -3.69 -13.22
N TYR A 291 -0.81 -2.40 -12.98
CA TYR A 291 -1.20 -1.33 -13.91
C TYR A 291 -0.54 -1.46 -15.28
N LYS A 292 0.72 -1.90 -15.35
CA LYS A 292 1.39 -2.21 -16.63
C LYS A 292 0.68 -3.32 -17.39
N ALA A 293 0.22 -4.37 -16.70
CA ALA A 293 -0.55 -5.45 -17.31
C ALA A 293 -1.92 -4.96 -17.81
N ILE A 294 -2.61 -4.12 -17.03
CA ILE A 294 -3.89 -3.51 -17.41
C ILE A 294 -3.75 -2.69 -18.69
N ARG A 295 -2.82 -1.72 -18.76
CA ARG A 295 -2.66 -0.91 -19.99
C ARG A 295 -2.23 -1.75 -21.20
N LYS A 296 -1.41 -2.78 -20.97
CA LYS A 296 -0.95 -3.69 -22.02
C LYS A 296 -2.08 -4.53 -22.61
N SER A 297 -3.15 -4.82 -21.87
CA SER A 297 -4.27 -5.62 -22.37
C SER A 297 -5.03 -4.98 -23.53
N ILE A 298 -4.87 -3.66 -23.73
CA ILE A 298 -5.42 -2.92 -24.89
C ILE A 298 -4.32 -2.40 -25.82
N GLY A 299 -3.11 -2.95 -25.71
CA GLY A 299 -1.96 -2.62 -26.57
C GLY A 299 -1.35 -1.24 -26.31
N ILE A 300 -1.43 -0.73 -25.07
CA ILE A 300 -0.73 0.48 -24.66
C ILE A 300 0.54 0.08 -23.91
N GLU A 301 1.68 0.55 -24.38
CA GLU A 301 2.99 0.42 -23.74
C GLU A 301 3.63 1.80 -23.59
N TRP A 302 4.58 1.93 -22.66
CA TRP A 302 5.33 3.18 -22.47
C TRP A 302 5.99 3.64 -23.79
N PRO A 303 5.90 4.93 -24.18
CA PRO A 303 5.48 6.09 -23.40
C PRO A 303 3.96 6.37 -23.37
N GLY A 304 3.15 5.52 -23.99
CA GLY A 304 1.69 5.53 -23.81
C GLY A 304 1.29 5.26 -22.37
N TYR A 305 0.09 5.71 -21.99
CA TYR A 305 -0.35 5.71 -20.61
C TYR A 305 -1.86 5.47 -20.48
N MET A 306 -2.27 5.17 -19.25
CA MET A 306 -3.65 4.99 -18.83
C MET A 306 -3.81 5.64 -17.45
N ILE A 307 -4.84 6.44 -17.25
CA ILE A 307 -5.14 7.08 -15.96
C ILE A 307 -6.38 6.41 -15.37
N HIS A 308 -6.28 5.98 -14.11
CA HIS A 308 -7.34 5.35 -13.36
C HIS A 308 -7.88 6.30 -12.28
N GLU A 309 -9.14 6.68 -12.42
CA GLU A 309 -9.94 7.36 -11.38
C GLU A 309 -11.16 6.53 -10.99
N SER A 310 -11.22 5.27 -11.44
CA SER A 310 -12.26 4.37 -10.97
C SER A 310 -11.80 2.92 -11.04
N GLY A 311 -12.11 2.19 -9.98
CA GLY A 311 -11.75 0.79 -9.81
C GLY A 311 -12.62 0.15 -8.73
N ALA A 312 -13.15 -1.04 -9.02
CA ALA A 312 -13.97 -1.78 -8.07
C ALA A 312 -13.60 -3.26 -8.04
N TRP A 313 -13.74 -3.87 -6.87
CA TRP A 313 -13.70 -5.32 -6.71
C TRP A 313 -15.12 -5.88 -6.72
N SER A 314 -15.35 -6.97 -7.45
CA SER A 314 -16.59 -7.75 -7.39
C SER A 314 -16.33 -9.07 -6.67
N ASP A 315 -16.99 -9.27 -5.54
CA ASP A 315 -17.00 -10.55 -4.83
C ASP A 315 -17.72 -11.65 -5.63
N VAL A 316 -18.74 -11.28 -6.40
CA VAL A 316 -19.54 -12.20 -7.23
C VAL A 316 -18.69 -12.80 -8.35
N HIS A 317 -17.96 -11.95 -9.07
CA HIS A 317 -17.15 -12.36 -10.22
C HIS A 317 -15.72 -12.77 -9.82
N ARG A 318 -15.30 -12.47 -8.58
CA ARG A 318 -13.91 -12.58 -8.10
C ARG A 318 -12.93 -11.86 -9.02
N ARG A 319 -13.29 -10.63 -9.41
CA ARG A 319 -12.53 -9.83 -10.38
C ARG A 319 -12.46 -8.36 -9.97
N TRP A 320 -11.34 -7.74 -10.30
CA TRP A 320 -11.19 -6.30 -10.36
C TRP A 320 -11.82 -5.78 -11.66
N PHE A 321 -12.42 -4.60 -11.61
CA PHE A 321 -12.97 -3.88 -12.76
C PHE A 321 -12.47 -2.44 -12.73
N PHE A 322 -12.14 -1.89 -13.90
CA PHE A 322 -11.66 -0.53 -14.07
C PHE A 322 -12.35 0.13 -15.27
N LEU A 323 -12.75 1.38 -15.10
CA LEU A 323 -13.09 2.29 -16.18
C LEU A 323 -12.05 3.42 -16.17
N PRO A 324 -10.97 3.30 -16.95
CA PRO A 324 -9.93 4.32 -16.98
C PRO A 324 -10.53 5.69 -17.38
N ARG A 325 -10.05 6.76 -16.76
CA ARG A 325 -10.40 8.13 -17.17
C ARG A 325 -9.83 8.41 -18.55
N ARG A 326 -8.54 8.13 -18.71
CA ARG A 326 -7.76 8.45 -19.90
C ARG A 326 -7.00 7.24 -20.43
N CYS A 327 -6.87 7.14 -21.75
CA CYS A 327 -6.08 6.11 -22.43
C CYS A 327 -5.41 6.72 -23.66
N SER A 328 -4.08 6.63 -23.75
CA SER A 328 -3.33 7.13 -24.90
C SER A 328 -2.17 6.22 -25.27
N ARG A 329 -1.95 6.06 -26.58
CA ARG A 329 -0.73 5.42 -27.13
C ARG A 329 0.43 6.40 -27.27
N GLU A 330 0.16 7.69 -27.15
CA GLU A 330 1.16 8.76 -27.21
C GLU A 330 1.69 9.09 -25.81
N ARG A 331 2.83 9.77 -25.77
CA ARG A 331 3.40 10.30 -24.53
C ARG A 331 2.42 11.28 -23.86
N TYR A 332 2.37 11.24 -22.52
CA TYR A 332 1.63 12.20 -21.72
C TYR A 332 1.98 13.65 -22.06
N ASN A 333 0.96 14.48 -22.19
CA ASN A 333 1.04 15.92 -22.28
C ASN A 333 -0.23 16.50 -21.66
N GLU A 334 -0.07 17.38 -20.66
CA GLU A 334 -1.17 17.90 -19.85
C GLU A 334 -2.33 18.49 -20.69
N THR A 335 -2.00 19.27 -21.72
CA THR A 335 -3.03 19.87 -22.60
C THR A 335 -3.70 18.84 -23.51
N ARG A 336 -2.96 17.86 -24.05
CA ARG A 336 -3.56 16.83 -24.90
C ARG A 336 -4.41 15.85 -24.11
N ASP A 337 -4.07 15.62 -22.84
CA ASP A 337 -4.74 14.66 -21.96
C ASP A 337 -6.23 14.98 -21.77
N GLU A 338 -6.62 16.26 -21.82
CA GLU A 338 -8.02 16.71 -21.80
C GLU A 338 -8.87 16.02 -22.89
N HIS A 339 -8.26 15.58 -24.00
CA HIS A 339 -8.92 14.92 -25.12
C HIS A 339 -8.75 13.39 -25.18
N MET A 340 -8.14 12.78 -24.16
CA MET A 340 -7.76 11.36 -24.15
C MET A 340 -8.72 10.46 -23.36
N GLY A 341 -10.00 10.84 -23.26
CA GLY A 341 -11.04 10.07 -22.59
C GLY A 341 -11.09 8.60 -23.06
N CYS A 342 -11.17 7.67 -22.11
CA CYS A 342 -11.16 6.24 -22.40
C CYS A 342 -12.58 5.66 -22.48
N ASN A 343 -12.76 4.64 -23.32
CA ASN A 343 -14.02 3.94 -23.53
C ASN A 343 -13.90 2.43 -23.29
N PHE A 344 -12.97 1.98 -22.44
CA PHE A 344 -12.80 0.56 -22.13
C PHE A 344 -13.31 0.23 -20.72
N LEU A 345 -14.01 -0.90 -20.60
CA LEU A 345 -14.18 -1.61 -19.33
C LEU A 345 -13.15 -2.74 -19.28
N ILE A 346 -12.27 -2.71 -18.28
CA ILE A 346 -11.22 -3.71 -18.12
C ILE A 346 -11.46 -4.48 -16.83
N SER A 347 -11.55 -5.81 -16.93
CA SER A 347 -11.68 -6.70 -15.79
C SER A 347 -10.48 -7.62 -15.67
N SER A 348 -10.09 -7.94 -14.45
CA SER A 348 -8.93 -8.78 -14.15
C SER A 348 -9.23 -9.74 -13.02
N ASP A 349 -8.66 -10.94 -13.07
CA ASP A 349 -8.58 -11.80 -11.89
C ASP A 349 -7.69 -11.16 -10.79
N GLU A 350 -7.69 -11.75 -9.60
CA GLU A 350 -6.92 -11.26 -8.44
C GLU A 350 -5.42 -11.15 -8.69
N THR A 351 -4.87 -11.98 -9.59
CA THR A 351 -3.43 -12.05 -9.85
C THR A 351 -2.97 -11.16 -11.00
N PHE A 352 -3.90 -10.50 -11.70
CA PHE A 352 -3.61 -9.71 -12.91
C PHE A 352 -2.98 -10.52 -14.05
N GLN A 353 -3.27 -11.82 -14.11
CA GLN A 353 -2.80 -12.73 -15.17
C GLN A 353 -3.85 -12.97 -16.23
N ASN A 354 -5.14 -12.85 -15.89
CA ASN A 354 -6.27 -13.00 -16.79
C ASN A 354 -7.04 -11.69 -16.88
N ILE A 355 -6.66 -10.86 -17.86
CA ILE A 355 -7.25 -9.55 -18.12
C ILE A 355 -8.15 -9.62 -19.35
N ARG A 356 -9.38 -9.16 -19.21
CA ARG A 356 -10.36 -9.01 -20.29
C ARG A 356 -10.71 -7.53 -20.41
N ALA A 357 -10.50 -6.96 -21.59
CA ALA A 357 -10.94 -5.61 -21.91
C ALA A 357 -12.07 -5.67 -22.94
N ILE A 358 -13.11 -4.85 -22.74
CA ILE A 358 -14.16 -4.63 -23.72
C ILE A 358 -14.24 -3.13 -24.03
N GLU A 359 -14.46 -2.81 -25.30
CA GLU A 359 -14.72 -1.45 -25.72
C GLU A 359 -16.21 -1.14 -25.58
N LEU A 360 -16.53 -0.09 -24.83
CA LEU A 360 -17.88 0.40 -24.59
C LEU A 360 -18.30 1.30 -25.75
N LYS A 361 -19.46 1.03 -26.31
CA LYS A 361 -20.05 1.85 -27.38
C LYS A 361 -20.65 3.12 -26.78
N ARG A 362 -19.88 4.21 -26.76
CA ARG A 362 -20.33 5.54 -26.34
C ARG A 362 -20.64 6.39 -27.58
N ASN A 363 -21.82 6.17 -28.17
CA ASN A 363 -22.25 6.94 -29.34
C ASN A 363 -22.42 8.42 -28.97
N ASP A 364 -21.92 9.32 -29.82
CA ASP A 364 -22.05 10.78 -29.68
C ASP A 364 -21.44 11.36 -28.39
N VAL A 365 -20.56 10.62 -27.71
CA VAL A 365 -19.83 11.10 -26.54
C VAL A 365 -18.46 11.63 -26.96
N PRO A 366 -18.13 12.90 -26.64
CA PRO A 366 -16.81 13.47 -26.92
C PRO A 366 -15.67 12.71 -26.24
N SER A 367 -14.50 12.67 -26.88
CA SER A 367 -13.28 12.11 -26.28
C SER A 367 -12.75 12.93 -25.10
N THR A 368 -13.37 14.07 -24.80
CA THR A 368 -13.05 14.88 -23.61
C THR A 368 -13.65 14.30 -22.34
N HIS A 369 -14.65 13.41 -22.43
CA HIS A 369 -15.32 12.80 -21.29
C HIS A 369 -14.54 11.57 -20.78
N GLY A 370 -13.99 11.65 -19.57
CA GLY A 370 -13.34 10.52 -18.88
C GLY A 370 -14.19 10.00 -17.73
N TYR A 371 -14.17 8.69 -17.47
CA TYR A 371 -14.82 8.12 -16.29
C TYR A 371 -14.13 8.58 -15.00
N SER A 372 -14.93 8.95 -14.00
CA SER A 372 -14.43 9.46 -12.70
C SER A 372 -14.85 8.62 -11.50
N SER A 373 -15.89 7.79 -11.60
CA SER A 373 -16.28 6.82 -10.56
C SER A 373 -17.28 5.84 -11.14
N PHE A 374 -17.37 4.64 -10.56
CA PHE A 374 -18.49 3.73 -10.83
C PHE A 374 -18.77 2.83 -9.64
N LYS A 375 -19.99 2.28 -9.62
CA LYS A 375 -20.41 1.23 -8.68
C LYS A 375 -21.27 0.20 -9.40
N PHE A 376 -21.22 -1.04 -8.91
CA PHE A 376 -22.19 -2.06 -9.33
C PHE A 376 -23.56 -1.74 -8.74
N LEU A 377 -24.61 -1.88 -9.55
CA LEU A 377 -25.97 -1.74 -9.06
C LEU A 377 -26.26 -2.85 -8.03
N PRO A 378 -26.63 -2.53 -6.78
CA PRO A 378 -26.98 -3.54 -5.80
C PRO A 378 -28.15 -4.39 -6.33
N THR A 379 -28.19 -5.66 -5.93
CA THR A 379 -29.16 -6.68 -6.41
C THR A 379 -29.02 -7.12 -7.87
N SER A 380 -28.04 -6.62 -8.62
CA SER A 380 -27.78 -7.04 -10.02
C SER A 380 -26.74 -8.15 -10.18
N ASN A 381 -26.28 -8.79 -9.09
CA ASN A 381 -25.14 -9.73 -9.12
C ASN A 381 -23.89 -9.15 -9.81
N ASP A 382 -23.65 -7.86 -9.61
CA ASP A 382 -22.57 -7.09 -10.25
C ASP A 382 -22.58 -7.16 -11.80
N GLU A 383 -23.75 -7.38 -12.41
CA GLU A 383 -23.90 -7.40 -13.88
C GLU A 383 -24.12 -6.00 -14.46
N ILE A 384 -24.60 -5.04 -13.65
CA ILE A 384 -24.90 -3.67 -14.08
C ILE A 384 -23.97 -2.69 -13.39
N ILE A 385 -23.35 -1.82 -14.17
CA ILE A 385 -22.50 -0.72 -13.71
C ILE A 385 -23.26 0.60 -13.89
N VAL A 386 -23.17 1.45 -12.87
CA VAL A 386 -23.53 2.88 -12.93
C VAL A 386 -22.25 3.68 -12.81
N ALA A 387 -21.99 4.57 -13.76
CA ALA A 387 -20.72 5.29 -13.85
C ALA A 387 -20.93 6.79 -14.01
N LEU A 388 -20.07 7.56 -13.34
CA LEU A 388 -19.86 8.98 -13.59
C LEU A 388 -18.77 9.17 -14.63
N SER A 389 -18.94 10.19 -15.45
CA SER A 389 -17.90 10.76 -16.27
C SER A 389 -17.82 12.25 -16.05
N THR A 390 -16.62 12.81 -16.19
CA THR A 390 -16.39 14.24 -16.13
C THR A 390 -15.66 14.73 -17.37
N GLU A 391 -15.94 15.97 -17.74
CA GLU A 391 -15.24 16.73 -18.76
C GLU A 391 -14.50 17.86 -18.07
N GLU A 392 -13.22 18.02 -18.40
CA GLU A 392 -12.41 19.18 -18.07
C GLU A 392 -11.83 19.68 -19.38
N LEU A 393 -12.30 20.85 -19.83
CA LEU A 393 -11.88 21.40 -21.11
C LEU A 393 -11.69 22.91 -20.96
N ASN A 394 -10.44 23.37 -21.14
CA ASN A 394 -10.07 24.77 -20.99
C ASN A 394 -10.52 25.38 -19.64
N GLY A 395 -10.43 24.61 -18.56
CA GLY A 395 -10.81 25.04 -17.20
C GLY A 395 -12.31 25.07 -16.90
N LYS A 396 -13.18 24.62 -17.82
CA LYS A 396 -14.60 24.38 -17.53
C LYS A 396 -14.79 22.91 -17.17
N THR A 397 -15.65 22.65 -16.19
CA THR A 397 -15.95 21.28 -15.76
C THR A 397 -17.41 20.91 -15.97
N SER A 398 -17.68 19.64 -16.22
CA SER A 398 -19.03 19.11 -16.37
C SER A 398 -19.07 17.66 -15.93
N SER A 399 -20.22 17.22 -15.42
CA SER A 399 -20.42 15.86 -14.93
C SER A 399 -21.60 15.19 -15.61
N PHE A 400 -21.48 13.90 -15.86
CA PHE A 400 -22.50 13.08 -16.50
C PHE A 400 -22.63 11.75 -15.78
N ILE A 401 -23.77 11.09 -15.95
CA ILE A 401 -24.04 9.77 -15.40
C ILE A 401 -24.55 8.84 -16.50
N SER A 402 -24.12 7.58 -16.48
CA SER A 402 -24.50 6.55 -17.45
C SER A 402 -24.64 5.18 -16.77
N ALA A 403 -25.26 4.22 -17.44
CA ALA A 403 -25.33 2.85 -16.96
C ALA A 403 -25.26 1.84 -18.10
N PHE A 404 -24.57 0.72 -17.86
CA PHE A 404 -24.35 -0.35 -18.83
C PHE A 404 -24.04 -1.67 -18.13
N THR A 405 -24.18 -2.80 -18.83
CA THR A 405 -23.80 -4.11 -18.29
C THR A 405 -22.29 -4.33 -18.35
N ILE A 406 -21.78 -5.34 -17.62
CA ILE A 406 -20.37 -5.74 -17.69
C ILE A 406 -19.95 -6.32 -19.06
N GLU A 407 -20.91 -6.61 -19.94
CA GLU A 407 -20.71 -6.95 -21.36
C GLU A 407 -20.73 -5.72 -22.28
N GLY A 408 -21.01 -4.52 -21.75
CA GLY A 408 -21.04 -3.26 -22.49
C GLY A 408 -22.39 -2.95 -23.16
N GLU A 409 -23.48 -3.60 -22.76
CA GLU A 409 -24.84 -3.24 -23.19
C GLU A 409 -25.28 -1.97 -22.47
N GLN A 410 -25.57 -0.90 -23.19
CA GLN A 410 -26.01 0.37 -22.61
C GLN A 410 -27.46 0.29 -22.10
N LEU A 411 -27.68 0.63 -20.82
CA LEU A 411 -28.99 0.65 -20.17
C LEU A 411 -29.50 2.07 -19.89
N MET A 412 -28.59 3.04 -19.81
CA MET A 412 -28.88 4.47 -19.70
C MET A 412 -27.84 5.24 -20.51
N VAL A 413 -28.32 6.11 -21.42
CA VAL A 413 -27.45 7.05 -22.14
C VAL A 413 -26.72 7.96 -21.17
N GLU A 414 -25.53 8.41 -21.55
CA GLU A 414 -24.84 9.44 -20.79
C GLU A 414 -25.70 10.70 -20.70
N THR A 415 -26.04 11.08 -19.48
CA THR A 415 -26.96 12.19 -19.20
C THR A 415 -26.23 13.22 -18.36
N ARG A 416 -26.23 14.48 -18.81
CA ARG A 416 -25.60 15.59 -18.09
C ARG A 416 -26.30 15.84 -16.76
N ILE A 417 -25.52 15.93 -15.70
CA ILE A 417 -25.97 16.41 -14.39
C ILE A 417 -25.98 17.94 -14.46
N HIS A 418 -27.07 18.58 -14.06
CA HIS A 418 -27.26 20.03 -14.21
C HIS A 418 -26.43 20.78 -13.15
N THR A 419 -25.14 20.91 -13.42
CA THR A 419 -24.13 21.47 -12.51
C THR A 419 -22.88 21.87 -13.30
N GLU A 420 -22.08 22.75 -12.69
CA GLU A 420 -20.74 23.11 -13.16
C GLU A 420 -19.65 22.41 -12.33
N TYR A 421 -20.01 21.52 -11.41
CA TYR A 421 -19.07 20.79 -10.56
C TYR A 421 -18.59 19.50 -11.22
N LYS A 422 -17.33 19.14 -10.94
CA LYS A 422 -16.70 17.87 -11.29
C LYS A 422 -17.01 16.86 -10.17
N TYR A 423 -17.94 15.93 -10.42
CA TYR A 423 -18.29 14.88 -9.47
C TYR A 423 -17.42 13.65 -9.70
N GLU A 424 -16.61 13.29 -8.71
CA GLU A 424 -15.58 12.24 -8.80
C GLU A 424 -15.84 11.07 -7.85
N GLY A 425 -16.90 11.11 -7.04
CA GLY A 425 -17.33 9.93 -6.30
C GLY A 425 -18.81 9.67 -6.48
N LEU A 426 -19.17 8.40 -6.63
CA LEU A 426 -20.53 7.89 -6.67
C LEU A 426 -20.66 6.73 -5.70
N GLU A 427 -21.73 6.70 -4.90
CA GLU A 427 -22.01 5.56 -4.02
C GLU A 427 -23.52 5.37 -3.77
N PHE A 428 -23.91 4.13 -3.48
CA PHE A 428 -25.21 3.78 -2.94
C PHE A 428 -25.19 3.95 -1.41
N ILE A 429 -25.97 4.93 -0.93
CA ILE A 429 -25.89 5.47 0.45
C ILE A 429 -27.12 5.19 1.30
#